data_AF-A0A958G338-F1
#
_entry.id   AF-A0A958G338-F1
#
_cell.length_a   1.000
_cell.length_b   1.000
_cell.length_c   1.000
_cell.angle_alpha   90.00
_cell.angle_beta   90.00
_cell.angle_gamma   90.00
#
_symmetry.space_group_name_H-M   'P 1'
#
loop_
_entity.id
_entity.type
_entity.pdbx_description
1 polymer ?
#
loop_
_entity_poly.entity_id
_entity_poly.type
_entity_poly.pdbx_seq_one_letter_code
_entity_poly.pdbx_strand_id
1 'polypeptide(L)'
;GRYWVEVTIDSAGKVLDRYRQPLALRSSEIRGNELLWNGKPVYINGINYVYQTMEGSQLFDPALVRNDLEEIKRRGFNAVRVILHPLPEQFYALCDEVGLLCFQDLPFVYWGKNSVNNPARFRRWLEYCQRMRKLAGRYNSIAAAGMAFYLDNSSIIQRRRLNSVVREVQDFPVPFYSSTLIPGEDVSQIVDFQLVDALDRNHLGRELARIEKALAGTPGFLSGYAKAISYRVDSTTVTHDLLQLSALYEKVREKPKAFRGHFIPTYADYYLYLPSIQNGRDGQFYLNRVGLVSIDRVSREVSDSFRNIREFTTPLGSESGLIYEDKGTHSFLYILIGFLNIFIFLISYKRYRVFRQNLLYSLKKPHGFFVNLQERISIPYKQSLFLLLVISLNGAIVYSSLAYFNRSYLLLDYVLSLVFYTPWLKGEVAALIWNQSLFLLVATVGIVLVFYLLALLVKLFSLFGEGRILFNQALAVGIWAAAPFVALLPLGIFLYSLMLEMNSFWILFGLLLYFHVWAYLRWINGIRVLTDRLYWRVFLLLSAILILAAAGIGYVYHNYYNVKEHLVYVYNLYEMLK
;
A
#
# COMPACT_ATOMS: atom_id res chain seq x y z
N GLY A 1 -17.33 -27.38 -29.28
CA GLY A 1 -18.21 -26.76 -30.29
C GLY A 1 -19.06 -25.70 -29.62
N ARG A 2 -19.47 -24.66 -30.34
CA ARG A 2 -20.41 -23.66 -29.82
C ARG A 2 -21.83 -24.07 -30.14
N TYR A 3 -22.66 -24.06 -29.12
CA TYR A 3 -24.09 -24.29 -29.25
C TYR A 3 -24.82 -22.98 -29.05
N TRP A 4 -25.97 -22.87 -29.70
CA TRP A 4 -26.85 -21.72 -29.60
C TRP A 4 -28.25 -22.23 -29.27
N VAL A 5 -28.94 -21.51 -28.38
CA VAL A 5 -30.38 -21.68 -28.20
C VAL A 5 -31.06 -20.59 -28.99
N GLU A 6 -31.96 -20.98 -29.89
CA GLU A 6 -32.86 -20.07 -30.59
C GLU A 6 -34.27 -20.26 -30.02
N VAL A 7 -34.88 -19.15 -29.62
CA VAL A 7 -36.26 -19.08 -29.14
C VAL A 7 -37.04 -18.26 -30.16
N THR A 8 -38.12 -18.82 -30.68
CA THR A 8 -39.01 -18.14 -31.61
C THR A 8 -40.40 -18.01 -30.99
N ILE A 9 -41.05 -16.88 -31.23
CA ILE A 9 -42.45 -16.65 -30.90
C ILE A 9 -43.20 -16.57 -32.22
N ASP A 10 -44.17 -17.46 -32.43
CA ASP A 10 -44.99 -17.50 -33.63
C ASP A 10 -46.47 -17.23 -33.34
N SER A 11 -47.18 -16.77 -34.37
CA SER A 11 -48.64 -16.69 -34.40
C SER A 11 -49.13 -17.01 -35.80
N ALA A 12 -50.07 -17.95 -35.90
CA ALA A 12 -50.64 -18.42 -37.17
C ALA A 12 -49.58 -18.80 -38.24
N GLY A 13 -48.49 -19.46 -37.80
CA GLY A 13 -47.41 -19.89 -38.69
C GLY A 13 -46.44 -18.78 -39.13
N LYS A 14 -46.58 -17.55 -38.61
CA LYS A 14 -45.65 -16.44 -38.84
C LYS A 14 -44.82 -16.16 -37.59
N VAL A 15 -43.49 -16.17 -37.74
CA VAL A 15 -42.56 -15.77 -36.68
C VAL A 15 -42.74 -14.26 -36.40
N LEU A 16 -43.10 -13.93 -35.17
CA LEU A 16 -43.27 -12.57 -34.67
C LEU A 16 -41.96 -12.04 -34.06
N ASP A 17 -41.23 -12.90 -33.35
CA ASP A 17 -39.95 -12.56 -32.74
C ASP A 17 -38.99 -13.76 -32.74
N ARG A 18 -37.69 -13.47 -32.78
CA ARG A 18 -36.61 -14.46 -32.74
C ARG A 18 -35.49 -13.94 -31.86
N TYR A 19 -35.17 -14.70 -30.82
CA TYR A 19 -34.05 -14.46 -29.94
C TYR A 19 -33.05 -15.61 -29.99
N ARG A 20 -31.76 -15.30 -30.14
CA ARG A 20 -30.68 -16.30 -30.17
C ARG A 20 -29.62 -15.95 -29.13
N GLN A 21 -29.20 -16.94 -28.34
CA GLN A 21 -28.13 -16.78 -27.35
C GLN A 21 -27.18 -17.98 -27.34
N PRO A 22 -25.91 -17.79 -26.96
CA PRO A 22 -24.97 -18.91 -26.83
C PRO A 22 -25.31 -19.77 -25.63
N LEU A 23 -24.94 -21.05 -25.70
CA LEU A 23 -25.14 -22.04 -24.64
C LEU A 23 -23.81 -22.68 -24.26
N ALA A 24 -23.50 -22.64 -22.96
CA ALA A 24 -22.36 -23.36 -22.41
C ALA A 24 -22.74 -24.83 -22.18
N LEU A 25 -22.00 -25.75 -22.82
CA LEU A 25 -22.12 -27.19 -22.60
C LEU A 25 -20.76 -27.69 -22.10
N ARG A 26 -20.57 -27.60 -20.79
CA ARG A 26 -19.37 -28.06 -20.08
C ARG A 26 -19.68 -28.39 -18.62
N SER A 27 -18.79 -29.13 -17.98
CA SER A 27 -18.70 -29.17 -16.52
C SER A 27 -17.38 -28.55 -16.05
N SER A 28 -17.46 -27.80 -14.94
CA SER A 28 -16.29 -27.31 -14.22
C SER A 28 -16.52 -27.54 -12.74
N GLU A 29 -15.63 -28.28 -12.10
CA GLU A 29 -15.77 -28.68 -10.70
C GLU A 29 -14.40 -28.72 -10.01
N ILE A 30 -14.38 -28.50 -8.71
CA ILE A 30 -13.20 -28.69 -7.87
C ILE A 30 -13.30 -30.07 -7.22
N ARG A 31 -12.27 -30.90 -7.34
CA ARG A 31 -12.16 -32.17 -6.61
C ARG A 31 -10.78 -32.28 -5.99
N GLY A 32 -10.72 -32.32 -4.66
CA GLY A 32 -9.46 -32.12 -3.95
C GLY A 32 -8.86 -30.78 -4.34
N ASN A 33 -7.58 -30.74 -4.73
CA ASN A 33 -6.90 -29.50 -5.15
C ASN A 33 -6.86 -29.32 -6.67
N GLU A 34 -7.71 -30.00 -7.43
CA GLU A 34 -7.69 -29.96 -8.89
C GLU A 34 -8.98 -29.34 -9.45
N LEU A 35 -8.83 -28.49 -10.47
CA LEU A 35 -9.96 -28.10 -11.32
C LEU A 35 -10.15 -29.16 -12.39
N LEU A 36 -11.35 -29.72 -12.45
CA LEU A 36 -11.75 -30.66 -13.49
C LEU A 36 -12.53 -29.89 -14.55
N TRP A 37 -12.13 -30.05 -15.81
CA TRP A 37 -12.83 -29.55 -16.98
C TRP A 37 -13.40 -30.73 -17.75
N ASN A 38 -14.73 -30.82 -17.84
CA ASN A 38 -15.41 -31.97 -18.44
C ASN A 38 -14.93 -33.31 -17.84
N GLY A 39 -14.77 -33.34 -16.51
CA GLY A 39 -14.32 -34.52 -15.75
C GLY A 39 -12.83 -34.85 -15.84
N LYS A 40 -12.03 -34.07 -16.57
CA LYS A 40 -10.58 -34.27 -16.68
C LYS A 40 -9.82 -33.20 -15.90
N PRO A 41 -8.80 -33.55 -15.08
CA PRO A 41 -8.01 -32.55 -14.37
C PRO A 41 -7.26 -31.66 -15.35
N VAL A 42 -7.28 -30.34 -15.10
CA VAL A 42 -6.55 -29.35 -15.89
C VAL A 42 -5.61 -28.57 -14.97
N TYR A 43 -4.32 -28.57 -15.32
CA TYR A 43 -3.36 -27.68 -14.70
C TYR A 43 -3.59 -26.25 -15.19
N ILE A 44 -3.81 -25.30 -14.28
CA ILE A 44 -4.03 -23.90 -14.64
C ILE A 44 -2.67 -23.20 -14.81
N ASN A 45 -2.33 -22.87 -16.05
CA ASN A 45 -1.24 -21.97 -16.40
C ASN A 45 -1.86 -20.62 -16.77
N GLY A 46 -2.14 -19.81 -15.75
CA GLY A 46 -2.95 -18.61 -15.87
C GLY A 46 -2.15 -17.31 -15.82
N ILE A 47 -2.78 -16.25 -16.34
CA ILE A 47 -2.28 -14.87 -16.22
C ILE A 47 -3.40 -13.92 -15.79
N ASN A 48 -3.08 -12.98 -14.90
CA ASN A 48 -4.02 -11.94 -14.49
C ASN A 48 -4.15 -10.88 -15.59
N TYR A 49 -5.37 -10.42 -15.84
CA TYR A 49 -5.73 -9.49 -16.90
C TYR A 49 -6.47 -8.28 -16.31
N VAL A 50 -6.01 -7.08 -16.65
CA VAL A 50 -6.67 -5.80 -16.37
C VAL A 50 -6.90 -5.13 -17.71
N TYR A 51 -8.17 -4.92 -18.07
CA TYR A 51 -8.49 -4.23 -19.31
C TYR A 51 -8.32 -2.72 -19.16
N GLN A 52 -7.36 -2.15 -19.89
CA GLN A 52 -7.20 -0.73 -20.13
C GLN A 52 -6.54 -0.50 -21.49
N THR A 53 -6.90 0.59 -22.16
CA THR A 53 -6.18 1.11 -23.33
C THR A 53 -4.87 1.79 -22.91
N MET A 54 -4.05 2.19 -23.89
CA MET A 54 -2.80 2.92 -23.66
C MET A 54 -3.02 4.21 -22.84
N GLU A 55 -4.12 4.91 -23.10
CA GLU A 55 -4.53 6.15 -22.43
C GLU A 55 -5.19 5.89 -21.07
N GLY A 56 -5.31 4.63 -20.65
CA GLY A 56 -6.00 4.23 -19.42
C GLY A 56 -7.53 4.23 -19.55
N SER A 57 -8.07 4.31 -20.76
CA SER A 57 -9.52 4.21 -20.99
C SER A 57 -10.00 2.81 -20.66
N GLN A 58 -11.20 2.74 -20.06
CA GLN A 58 -11.93 1.51 -19.81
C GLN A 58 -13.04 1.27 -20.86
N LEU A 59 -13.10 2.10 -21.91
CA LEU A 59 -13.99 1.84 -23.05
C LEU A 59 -13.54 0.58 -23.76
N PHE A 60 -14.43 -0.40 -23.85
CA PHE A 60 -14.11 -1.73 -24.34
C PHE A 60 -13.85 -1.74 -25.86
N ASP A 61 -12.67 -2.18 -26.26
CA ASP A 61 -12.24 -2.39 -27.63
C ASP A 61 -12.06 -3.90 -27.89
N PRO A 62 -12.98 -4.54 -28.62
CA PRO A 62 -12.90 -5.96 -28.92
C PRO A 62 -11.64 -6.37 -29.72
N ALA A 63 -11.08 -5.48 -30.54
CA ALA A 63 -9.91 -5.79 -31.36
C ALA A 63 -8.65 -5.85 -30.50
N LEU A 64 -8.46 -4.87 -29.61
CA LEU A 64 -7.39 -4.88 -28.61
C LEU A 64 -7.46 -6.11 -27.72
N VAL A 65 -8.66 -6.43 -27.19
CA VAL A 65 -8.87 -7.60 -26.33
C VAL A 65 -8.58 -8.90 -27.09
N ARG A 66 -9.03 -9.03 -28.34
CA ARG A 66 -8.72 -10.21 -29.17
C ARG A 66 -7.21 -10.39 -29.30
N ASN A 67 -6.49 -9.34 -29.67
CA ASN A 67 -5.04 -9.36 -29.83
C ASN A 67 -4.34 -9.76 -28.52
N ASP A 68 -4.76 -9.17 -27.40
CA ASP A 68 -4.26 -9.52 -26.06
C ASP A 68 -4.47 -11.01 -25.75
N LEU A 69 -5.68 -11.54 -25.96
CA LEU A 69 -6.01 -12.93 -25.68
C LEU A 69 -5.24 -13.90 -26.60
N GLU A 70 -5.11 -13.58 -27.89
CA GLU A 70 -4.33 -14.39 -28.84
C GLU A 70 -2.83 -14.40 -28.50
N GLU A 71 -2.26 -13.27 -28.07
CA GLU A 71 -0.87 -13.21 -27.60
C GLU A 71 -0.69 -14.00 -26.30
N ILE A 72 -1.62 -13.88 -25.34
CA ILE A 72 -1.64 -14.69 -24.10
C ILE A 72 -1.64 -16.19 -24.46
N LYS A 73 -2.48 -16.60 -25.41
CA LYS A 73 -2.55 -17.99 -25.88
C LYS A 73 -1.26 -18.44 -26.55
N ARG A 74 -0.68 -17.58 -27.41
CA ARG A 74 0.62 -17.84 -28.09
C ARG A 74 1.78 -17.99 -27.10
N ARG A 75 1.71 -17.33 -25.93
CA ARG A 75 2.67 -17.48 -24.82
C ARG A 75 2.46 -18.76 -24.00
N GLY A 76 1.53 -19.64 -24.36
CA GLY A 76 1.34 -20.93 -23.71
C GLY A 76 0.45 -20.90 -22.45
N PHE A 77 -0.16 -19.76 -22.13
CA PHE A 77 -1.18 -19.69 -21.08
C PHE A 77 -2.48 -20.36 -21.55
N ASN A 78 -3.16 -21.06 -20.63
CA ASN A 78 -4.44 -21.70 -20.90
C ASN A 78 -5.62 -21.04 -20.17
N ALA A 79 -5.33 -20.09 -19.27
CA ALA A 79 -6.33 -19.37 -18.52
C ALA A 79 -6.00 -17.88 -18.39
N VAL A 80 -7.04 -17.07 -18.29
CA VAL A 80 -6.96 -15.64 -17.95
C VAL A 80 -7.80 -15.43 -16.70
N ARG A 81 -7.30 -14.61 -15.77
CA ARG A 81 -8.07 -14.15 -14.64
C ARG A 81 -8.30 -12.65 -14.73
N VAL A 82 -9.53 -12.25 -14.95
CA VAL A 82 -9.93 -10.85 -14.94
C VAL A 82 -10.02 -10.39 -13.50
N ILE A 83 -9.17 -9.43 -13.12
CA ILE A 83 -9.14 -8.85 -11.76
C ILE A 83 -9.82 -7.46 -11.75
N LEU A 84 -10.18 -6.99 -10.55
CA LEU A 84 -10.80 -5.68 -10.25
C LEU A 84 -12.26 -5.50 -10.71
N HIS A 85 -12.59 -5.74 -11.98
CA HIS A 85 -13.93 -5.47 -12.51
C HIS A 85 -14.40 -6.48 -13.56
N PRO A 86 -15.71 -6.82 -13.59
CA PRO A 86 -16.30 -7.60 -14.67
C PRO A 86 -16.18 -6.91 -16.02
N LEU A 87 -15.95 -7.70 -17.07
CA LEU A 87 -15.88 -7.20 -18.45
C LEU A 87 -17.21 -7.42 -19.20
N PRO A 88 -17.42 -6.72 -20.34
CA PRO A 88 -18.58 -6.94 -21.19
C PRO A 88 -18.69 -8.37 -21.71
N GLU A 89 -19.90 -8.77 -22.10
CA GLU A 89 -20.23 -10.12 -22.60
C GLU A 89 -19.31 -10.57 -23.77
N GLN A 90 -18.91 -9.63 -24.61
CA GLN A 90 -18.00 -9.83 -25.74
C GLN A 90 -16.64 -10.38 -25.33
N PHE A 91 -16.12 -10.04 -24.15
CA PHE A 91 -14.85 -10.57 -23.64
C PHE A 91 -14.90 -12.10 -23.50
N TYR A 92 -15.97 -12.62 -22.90
CA TYR A 92 -16.12 -14.07 -22.71
C TYR A 92 -16.35 -14.79 -24.04
N ALA A 93 -17.03 -14.15 -24.99
CA ALA A 93 -17.14 -14.67 -26.36
C ALA A 93 -15.76 -14.80 -27.03
N LEU A 94 -14.87 -13.82 -26.85
CA LEU A 94 -13.49 -13.87 -27.36
C LEU A 94 -12.67 -14.95 -26.66
N CYS A 95 -12.82 -15.14 -25.34
CA CYS A 95 -12.20 -16.25 -24.62
C CYS A 95 -12.65 -17.62 -25.17
N ASP A 96 -13.95 -17.78 -25.49
CA ASP A 96 -14.47 -18.98 -26.17
C ASP A 96 -13.85 -19.16 -27.58
N GLU A 97 -13.45 -18.08 -28.28
CA GLU A 97 -12.85 -18.11 -29.63
C GLU A 97 -11.40 -18.52 -29.60
N VAL A 98 -10.64 -17.88 -28.72
CA VAL A 98 -9.22 -18.14 -28.57
C VAL A 98 -8.96 -19.48 -27.86
N GLY A 99 -9.94 -19.98 -27.09
CA GLY A 99 -9.82 -21.22 -26.33
C GLY A 99 -9.01 -21.03 -25.04
N LEU A 100 -9.40 -20.02 -24.26
CA LEU A 100 -8.84 -19.72 -22.93
C LEU A 100 -9.92 -19.90 -21.86
N LEU A 101 -9.54 -20.48 -20.72
CA LEU A 101 -10.38 -20.51 -19.53
C LEU A 101 -10.41 -19.14 -18.89
N CYS A 102 -11.57 -18.67 -18.46
CA CYS A 102 -11.76 -17.36 -17.85
C CYS A 102 -12.16 -17.50 -16.38
N PHE A 103 -11.37 -16.88 -15.52
CA PHE A 103 -11.66 -16.69 -14.10
C PHE A 103 -12.05 -15.23 -13.91
N GLN A 104 -13.22 -14.95 -13.35
CA GLN A 104 -13.70 -13.58 -13.21
C GLN A 104 -13.81 -13.19 -11.75
N ASP A 105 -12.98 -12.27 -11.29
CA ASP A 105 -13.18 -11.64 -9.98
C ASP A 105 -14.39 -10.70 -10.03
N LEU A 106 -15.26 -10.82 -9.04
CA LEU A 106 -16.36 -9.91 -8.81
C LEU A 106 -15.91 -8.76 -7.92
N PRO A 107 -16.54 -7.57 -8.05
CA PRO A 107 -16.10 -6.36 -7.37
C PRO A 107 -16.59 -6.35 -5.92
N PHE A 108 -16.28 -7.39 -5.14
CA PHE A 108 -16.36 -7.32 -3.70
C PHE A 108 -15.15 -6.56 -3.18
N VAL A 109 -15.34 -5.28 -2.90
CA VAL A 109 -14.24 -4.38 -2.56
C VAL A 109 -14.12 -4.20 -1.04
N TYR A 110 -12.98 -4.66 -0.51
CA TYR A 110 -12.20 -4.13 0.64
C TYR A 110 -12.96 -3.49 1.83
N TRP A 111 -13.44 -2.25 1.78
CA TRP A 111 -12.99 -1.28 2.81
C TRP A 111 -13.92 -1.07 4.02
N GLY A 112 -13.81 -1.89 5.06
CA GLY A 112 -14.37 -1.60 6.37
C GLY A 112 -15.85 -2.01 6.56
N LYS A 113 -16.26 -2.32 7.80
CA LYS A 113 -17.66 -2.53 8.25
C LYS A 113 -18.72 -1.69 7.53
N ASN A 114 -18.48 -0.40 7.28
CA ASN A 114 -19.43 0.48 6.59
C ASN A 114 -19.56 0.19 5.09
N SER A 115 -18.49 -0.24 4.42
CA SER A 115 -18.57 -0.69 3.02
C SER A 115 -19.27 -2.03 2.89
N VAL A 116 -19.01 -2.96 3.81
CA VAL A 116 -19.56 -4.33 3.81
C VAL A 116 -21.05 -4.35 4.18
N ASN A 117 -21.47 -3.48 5.11
CA ASN A 117 -22.86 -3.39 5.55
C ASN A 117 -23.71 -2.39 4.76
N ASN A 118 -23.12 -1.65 3.80
CA ASN A 118 -23.87 -0.72 2.97
C ASN A 118 -24.89 -1.49 2.08
N PRO A 119 -26.21 -1.28 2.25
CA PRO A 119 -27.21 -2.05 1.52
C PRO A 119 -27.15 -1.85 0.00
N ALA A 120 -26.83 -0.64 -0.47
CA ALA A 120 -26.74 -0.33 -1.90
C ALA A 120 -25.52 -0.98 -2.56
N ARG A 121 -24.38 -1.04 -1.86
CA ARG A 121 -23.19 -1.76 -2.36
C ARG A 121 -23.45 -3.26 -2.39
N PHE A 122 -24.08 -3.80 -1.37
CA PHE A 122 -24.45 -5.20 -1.32
C PHE A 122 -25.41 -5.59 -2.45
N ARG A 123 -26.45 -4.79 -2.70
CA ARG A 123 -27.39 -5.02 -3.81
C ARG A 123 -26.66 -5.05 -5.16
N ARG A 124 -25.79 -4.08 -5.42
CA ARG A 124 -24.97 -4.07 -6.66
C ARG A 124 -24.09 -5.30 -6.77
N TRP A 125 -23.49 -5.75 -5.67
CA TRP A 125 -22.70 -6.97 -5.68
C TRP A 125 -23.54 -8.20 -6.04
N LEU A 126 -24.73 -8.35 -5.45
CA LEU A 126 -25.67 -9.42 -5.79
C LEU A 126 -26.06 -9.36 -7.28
N GLU A 127 -26.35 -8.18 -7.82
CA GLU A 127 -26.65 -7.98 -9.24
C GLU A 127 -25.48 -8.45 -10.14
N TYR A 128 -24.24 -8.15 -9.76
CA TYR A 128 -23.05 -8.66 -10.46
C TYR A 128 -22.94 -10.19 -10.39
N CYS A 129 -23.16 -10.79 -9.22
CA CYS A 129 -23.14 -12.24 -9.08
C CYS A 129 -24.22 -12.89 -9.97
N GLN A 130 -25.44 -12.36 -9.97
CA GLN A 130 -26.53 -12.86 -10.82
C GLN A 130 -26.22 -12.69 -12.31
N ARG A 131 -25.62 -11.56 -12.71
CA ARG A 131 -25.16 -11.35 -14.09
C ARG A 131 -24.11 -12.37 -14.48
N MET A 132 -23.13 -12.61 -13.61
CA MET A 132 -22.10 -13.62 -13.86
C MET A 132 -22.67 -15.03 -13.93
N ARG A 133 -23.70 -15.36 -13.13
CA ARG A 133 -24.40 -16.65 -13.23
C ARG A 133 -24.98 -16.85 -14.63
N LYS A 134 -25.64 -15.83 -15.18
CA LYS A 134 -26.21 -15.85 -16.53
C LYS A 134 -25.12 -16.01 -17.59
N LEU A 135 -24.03 -15.25 -17.48
CA LEU A 135 -22.91 -15.34 -18.42
C LEU A 135 -22.22 -16.72 -18.37
N ALA A 136 -22.04 -17.29 -17.18
CA ALA A 136 -21.42 -18.60 -17.00
C ALA A 136 -22.26 -19.76 -17.60
N GLY A 137 -23.58 -19.60 -17.72
CA GLY A 137 -24.45 -20.53 -18.46
C GLY A 137 -24.44 -20.34 -19.98
N ARG A 138 -23.92 -19.21 -20.47
CA ARG A 138 -23.87 -18.84 -21.89
C ARG A 138 -22.51 -19.12 -22.54
N TYR A 139 -21.42 -18.90 -21.81
CA TYR A 139 -20.06 -18.95 -22.33
C TYR A 139 -19.28 -20.12 -21.73
N ASN A 140 -18.65 -20.91 -22.61
CA ASN A 140 -17.91 -22.09 -22.20
C ASN A 140 -16.60 -21.73 -21.50
N SER A 141 -15.96 -20.63 -21.85
CA SER A 141 -14.67 -20.19 -21.29
C SER A 141 -14.73 -19.92 -19.80
N ILE A 142 -15.85 -19.41 -19.28
CA ILE A 142 -15.96 -19.06 -17.86
C ILE A 142 -15.80 -20.34 -17.05
N ALA A 143 -14.71 -20.44 -16.30
CA ALA A 143 -14.32 -21.64 -15.57
C ALA A 143 -14.55 -21.52 -14.07
N ALA A 144 -14.42 -20.32 -13.51
CA ALA A 144 -14.70 -20.06 -12.11
C ALA A 144 -15.08 -18.59 -11.89
N ALA A 145 -15.83 -18.33 -10.81
CA ALA A 145 -16.24 -16.98 -10.43
C ALA A 145 -15.66 -16.59 -9.07
N GLY A 146 -14.87 -15.51 -9.04
CA GLY A 146 -14.25 -14.97 -7.85
C GLY A 146 -15.26 -14.14 -7.08
N MET A 147 -15.68 -14.60 -5.92
CA MET A 147 -16.65 -13.90 -5.09
C MET A 147 -16.02 -12.80 -4.25
N ALA A 148 -14.71 -12.88 -3.98
CA ALA A 148 -14.00 -11.84 -3.27
C ALA A 148 -12.57 -11.61 -3.79
N PHE A 149 -12.21 -10.34 -3.96
CA PHE A 149 -10.84 -9.92 -4.24
C PHE A 149 -10.15 -9.50 -2.93
N TYR A 150 -9.06 -10.19 -2.57
CA TYR A 150 -8.33 -10.01 -1.31
C TYR A 150 -9.22 -10.05 -0.06
N LEU A 151 -9.97 -11.14 0.10
CA LEU A 151 -10.75 -11.44 1.30
C LEU A 151 -9.83 -11.57 2.52
N ASP A 152 -10.13 -10.84 3.59
CA ASP A 152 -9.49 -11.07 4.88
C ASP A 152 -10.20 -12.21 5.60
N ASN A 153 -9.60 -13.41 5.56
CA ASN A 153 -10.15 -14.59 6.22
C ASN A 153 -10.18 -14.47 7.76
N SER A 154 -9.41 -13.55 8.34
CA SER A 154 -9.51 -13.27 9.78
C SER A 154 -10.79 -12.48 10.13
N SER A 155 -11.38 -11.77 9.17
CA SER A 155 -12.57 -10.94 9.38
C SER A 155 -13.86 -11.75 9.38
N ILE A 156 -14.46 -11.90 10.56
CA ILE A 156 -15.77 -12.56 10.74
C ILE A 156 -16.87 -11.83 9.95
N ILE A 157 -16.81 -10.49 9.89
CA ILE A 157 -17.82 -9.67 9.22
C ILE A 157 -17.81 -9.93 7.71
N GLN A 158 -16.62 -9.95 7.09
CA GLN A 158 -16.49 -10.20 5.67
C GLN A 158 -16.91 -11.62 5.30
N ARG A 159 -16.46 -12.62 6.07
CA ARG A 159 -16.86 -14.02 5.87
C ARG A 159 -18.38 -14.21 5.97
N ARG A 160 -19.03 -13.62 6.99
CA ARG A 160 -20.50 -13.69 7.13
C ARG A 160 -21.21 -13.02 5.96
N ARG A 161 -20.73 -11.86 5.51
CA ARG A 161 -21.35 -11.13 4.39
C ARG A 161 -21.20 -11.89 3.08
N LEU A 162 -20.03 -12.43 2.83
CA LEU A 162 -19.77 -13.26 1.66
C LEU A 162 -20.63 -14.52 1.65
N ASN A 163 -20.74 -15.21 2.78
CA ASN A 163 -21.63 -16.36 2.91
C ASN A 163 -23.10 -15.98 2.62
N SER A 164 -23.57 -14.79 3.05
CA SER A 164 -24.94 -14.34 2.71
C SER A 164 -25.17 -14.17 1.21
N VAL A 165 -24.19 -13.65 0.45
CA VAL A 165 -24.31 -13.54 -1.02
C VAL A 165 -24.27 -14.89 -1.69
N VAL A 166 -23.31 -15.75 -1.31
CA VAL A 166 -23.17 -17.08 -1.91
C VAL A 166 -24.46 -17.90 -1.73
N ARG A 167 -25.13 -17.77 -0.57
CA ARG A 167 -26.45 -18.37 -0.32
C ARG A 167 -27.58 -17.79 -1.18
N GLU A 168 -27.52 -16.51 -1.54
CA GLU A 168 -28.54 -15.88 -2.39
C GLU A 168 -28.35 -16.23 -3.88
N VAL A 169 -27.15 -16.66 -4.28
CA VAL A 169 -26.79 -16.96 -5.69
C VAL A 169 -26.53 -18.46 -5.88
N GLN A 170 -27.29 -19.31 -5.18
CA GLN A 170 -27.26 -20.76 -5.33
C GLN A 170 -27.40 -21.20 -6.80
N ASP A 171 -26.95 -22.43 -7.09
CA ASP A 171 -26.97 -23.07 -8.41
C ASP A 171 -26.15 -22.35 -9.49
N PHE A 172 -24.88 -22.06 -9.17
CA PHE A 172 -23.96 -21.49 -10.13
C PHE A 172 -23.31 -22.59 -10.99
N PRO A 173 -23.20 -22.40 -12.32
CA PRO A 173 -22.69 -23.44 -13.23
C PRO A 173 -21.16 -23.59 -13.23
N VAL A 174 -20.47 -22.89 -12.32
CA VAL A 174 -19.02 -22.95 -12.10
C VAL A 174 -18.70 -22.84 -10.62
N PRO A 175 -17.52 -23.33 -10.20
CA PRO A 175 -17.05 -23.16 -8.84
C PRO A 175 -16.75 -21.69 -8.50
N PHE A 176 -16.85 -21.39 -7.20
CA PHE A 176 -16.54 -20.11 -6.59
C PHE A 176 -15.15 -20.10 -5.98
N TYR A 177 -14.52 -18.93 -6.02
CA TYR A 177 -13.28 -18.70 -5.29
C TYR A 177 -13.20 -17.35 -4.61
N SER A 178 -12.26 -17.23 -3.69
CA SER A 178 -11.82 -15.94 -3.14
C SER A 178 -10.31 -15.81 -3.30
N SER A 179 -9.82 -14.64 -3.70
CA SER A 179 -8.39 -14.35 -3.58
C SER A 179 -8.07 -13.75 -2.22
N THR A 180 -6.87 -14.00 -1.71
CA THR A 180 -6.46 -13.55 -0.38
C THR A 180 -4.95 -13.42 -0.26
N LEU A 181 -4.52 -12.46 0.58
CA LEU A 181 -3.14 -12.42 1.09
C LEU A 181 -2.97 -13.29 2.34
N ILE A 182 -4.04 -13.43 3.13
CA ILE A 182 -4.10 -14.17 4.39
C ILE A 182 -4.99 -15.41 4.17
N PRO A 183 -4.39 -16.57 3.86
CA PRO A 183 -5.15 -17.79 3.57
C PRO A 183 -5.97 -18.23 4.80
N GLY A 184 -7.17 -18.75 4.54
CA GLY A 184 -8.03 -19.31 5.58
C GLY A 184 -7.77 -20.80 5.73
N GLU A 185 -7.86 -21.31 6.96
CA GLU A 185 -7.71 -22.75 7.25
C GLU A 185 -8.90 -23.59 6.74
N ASP A 186 -10.11 -23.01 6.74
CA ASP A 186 -11.31 -23.60 6.15
C ASP A 186 -12.16 -22.51 5.48
N VAL A 187 -12.19 -22.54 4.14
CA VAL A 187 -12.99 -21.65 3.30
C VAL A 187 -14.17 -22.38 2.62
N SER A 188 -14.26 -23.70 2.80
CA SER A 188 -15.21 -24.58 2.07
C SER A 188 -16.67 -24.23 2.32
N GLN A 189 -16.98 -23.63 3.47
CA GLN A 189 -18.31 -23.15 3.83
C GLN A 189 -18.71 -21.86 3.11
N ILE A 190 -17.80 -21.25 2.34
CA ILE A 190 -17.96 -19.93 1.74
C ILE A 190 -17.67 -19.98 0.23
N VAL A 191 -16.60 -20.64 -0.18
CA VAL A 191 -16.17 -20.79 -1.58
C VAL A 191 -15.60 -22.19 -1.81
N ASP A 192 -15.61 -22.65 -3.07
CA ASP A 192 -15.09 -23.98 -3.42
C ASP A 192 -13.57 -24.06 -3.35
N PHE A 193 -12.86 -22.96 -3.59
CA PHE A 193 -11.40 -22.89 -3.48
C PHE A 193 -10.89 -21.47 -3.18
N GLN A 194 -9.64 -21.35 -2.71
CA GLN A 194 -8.99 -20.06 -2.52
C GLN A 194 -7.84 -19.84 -3.49
N LEU A 195 -7.61 -18.58 -3.85
CA LEU A 195 -6.39 -18.17 -4.52
C LEU A 195 -5.51 -17.39 -3.56
N VAL A 196 -4.26 -17.82 -3.37
CA VAL A 196 -3.34 -17.24 -2.38
C VAL A 196 -2.21 -16.51 -3.09
N ASP A 197 -1.90 -15.29 -2.64
CA ASP A 197 -0.77 -14.52 -3.16
C ASP A 197 0.54 -14.87 -2.44
N ALA A 198 1.63 -14.90 -3.20
CA ALA A 198 2.97 -14.87 -2.63
C ALA A 198 3.40 -13.43 -2.34
N LEU A 199 3.79 -13.17 -1.09
CA LEU A 199 4.08 -11.85 -0.53
C LEU A 199 5.59 -11.59 -0.40
N ASP A 200 6.34 -12.57 0.10
CA ASP A 200 7.79 -12.47 0.23
C ASP A 200 8.49 -13.08 -1.00
N ARG A 201 8.87 -12.20 -1.93
CA ARG A 201 9.62 -12.60 -3.14
C ARG A 201 11.12 -12.74 -2.91
N ASN A 202 11.65 -12.27 -1.79
CA ASN A 202 13.08 -12.34 -1.50
C ASN A 202 13.44 -13.72 -0.91
N HIS A 203 12.50 -14.39 -0.25
CA HIS A 203 12.71 -15.71 0.36
C HIS A 203 11.74 -16.76 -0.21
N LEU A 204 11.83 -16.97 -1.54
CA LEU A 204 10.90 -17.83 -2.30
C LEU A 204 10.65 -19.22 -1.70
N GLY A 205 11.70 -19.88 -1.21
CA GLY A 205 11.56 -21.23 -0.63
C GLY A 205 10.69 -21.24 0.63
N ARG A 206 10.87 -20.24 1.51
CA ARG A 206 10.06 -20.07 2.73
C ARG A 206 8.62 -19.73 2.38
N GLU A 207 8.44 -18.83 1.42
CA GLU A 207 7.11 -18.37 1.02
C GLU A 207 6.29 -19.48 0.35
N LEU A 208 6.90 -20.26 -0.54
CA LEU A 208 6.23 -21.42 -1.13
C LEU A 208 5.88 -22.47 -0.08
N ALA A 209 6.74 -22.73 0.91
CA ALA A 209 6.44 -23.66 2.00
C ALA A 209 5.27 -23.16 2.87
N ARG A 210 5.18 -21.85 3.12
CA ARG A 210 4.05 -21.21 3.82
C ARG A 210 2.74 -21.45 3.06
N ILE A 211 2.73 -21.16 1.76
CA ILE A 211 1.53 -21.32 0.93
C ILE A 211 1.15 -22.80 0.80
N GLU A 212 2.13 -23.68 0.59
CA GLU A 212 1.91 -25.13 0.55
C GLU A 212 1.25 -25.64 1.84
N LYS A 213 1.74 -25.19 3.01
CA LYS A 213 1.13 -25.50 4.31
C LYS A 213 -0.28 -24.93 4.44
N ALA A 214 -0.51 -23.70 3.97
CA ALA A 214 -1.83 -23.07 4.03
C ALA A 214 -2.87 -23.75 3.12
N LEU A 215 -2.41 -24.34 2.01
CA LEU A 215 -3.24 -25.10 1.07
C LEU A 215 -3.32 -26.59 1.42
N ALA A 216 -2.61 -27.06 2.46
CA ALA A 216 -2.65 -28.44 2.91
C ALA A 216 -3.98 -28.74 3.61
N GLY A 217 -5.01 -29.07 2.82
CA GLY A 217 -6.35 -29.41 3.31
C GLY A 217 -7.47 -28.56 2.72
N THR A 218 -7.15 -27.53 1.93
CA THR A 218 -8.15 -26.72 1.22
C THR A 218 -7.82 -26.66 -0.27
N PRO A 219 -8.83 -26.77 -1.15
CA PRO A 219 -8.62 -26.52 -2.57
C PRO A 219 -8.11 -25.10 -2.79
N GLY A 220 -7.02 -24.96 -3.52
CA GLY A 220 -6.53 -23.63 -3.86
C GLY A 220 -5.39 -23.60 -4.86
N PHE A 221 -5.22 -22.42 -5.44
CA PHE A 221 -4.19 -22.14 -6.43
C PHE A 221 -3.43 -20.87 -6.03
N LEU A 222 -2.30 -20.65 -6.66
CA LEU A 222 -1.56 -19.41 -6.49
C LEU A 222 -2.24 -18.30 -7.33
N SER A 223 -2.68 -17.19 -6.72
CA SER A 223 -3.44 -16.12 -7.42
C SER A 223 -2.57 -15.15 -8.21
N GLY A 224 -1.29 -15.13 -7.90
CA GLY A 224 -0.40 -14.07 -8.32
C GLY A 224 0.69 -13.87 -7.29
N TYR A 225 1.63 -13.03 -7.67
CA TYR A 225 2.70 -12.61 -6.79
C TYR A 225 2.42 -11.16 -6.46
N ALA A 226 2.26 -10.81 -5.20
CA ALA A 226 2.14 -9.41 -4.81
C ALA A 226 3.44 -8.66 -5.15
N LYS A 227 3.39 -7.35 -5.40
CA LYS A 227 4.63 -6.55 -5.58
C LYS A 227 5.55 -6.79 -4.38
N ALA A 228 6.85 -7.00 -4.62
CA ALA A 228 7.77 -7.46 -3.58
C ALA A 228 7.66 -6.59 -2.33
N ILE A 229 7.38 -7.21 -1.17
CA ILE A 229 7.52 -6.54 0.14
C ILE A 229 9.01 -6.55 0.47
N SER A 230 9.80 -5.80 -0.28
CA SER A 230 11.24 -5.73 -0.05
C SER A 230 11.57 -4.66 1.00
N TYR A 231 12.46 -5.00 1.93
CA TYR A 231 13.03 -4.06 2.88
C TYR A 231 14.14 -3.20 2.26
N ARG A 232 14.71 -3.59 1.11
CA ARG A 232 15.96 -3.00 0.58
C ARG A 232 16.09 -3.20 -0.94
N VAL A 233 15.22 -2.59 -1.74
CA VAL A 233 15.45 -2.56 -3.20
C VAL A 233 15.50 -1.11 -3.67
N ASP A 234 16.73 -0.66 -3.91
CA ASP A 234 17.03 0.47 -4.78
C ASP A 234 17.40 -0.07 -6.17
N SER A 235 16.60 0.29 -7.17
CA SER A 235 17.06 0.68 -8.51
C SER A 235 17.13 -0.25 -9.76
N THR A 236 16.24 -1.24 -10.01
CA THR A 236 15.89 -1.71 -11.41
C THR A 236 14.54 -2.47 -11.45
N THR A 237 13.54 -1.92 -10.76
CA THR A 237 12.34 -2.63 -10.25
C THR A 237 11.63 -3.55 -11.24
N VAL A 238 11.33 -3.14 -12.47
CA VAL A 238 10.50 -3.97 -13.37
C VAL A 238 11.23 -5.21 -13.87
N THR A 239 12.48 -5.06 -14.34
CA THR A 239 13.27 -6.21 -14.83
C THR A 239 13.59 -7.16 -13.69
N HIS A 240 13.95 -6.64 -12.51
CA HIS A 240 14.21 -7.46 -11.34
C HIS A 240 12.95 -8.20 -10.85
N ASP A 241 11.80 -7.51 -10.79
CA ASP A 241 10.52 -8.11 -10.41
C ASP A 241 10.11 -9.23 -11.37
N LEU A 242 10.37 -9.07 -12.67
CA LEU A 242 10.11 -10.09 -13.70
C LEU A 242 11.07 -11.28 -13.62
N LEU A 243 12.35 -11.05 -13.26
CA LEU A 243 13.32 -12.13 -13.05
C LEU A 243 12.97 -12.96 -11.81
N GLN A 244 12.65 -12.31 -10.69
CA GLN A 244 12.16 -12.99 -9.49
C GLN A 244 10.87 -13.77 -9.78
N LEU A 245 9.95 -13.18 -10.56
CA LEU A 245 8.73 -13.82 -11.01
C LEU A 245 9.02 -15.09 -11.84
N SER A 246 9.97 -15.03 -12.77
CA SER A 246 10.38 -16.16 -13.61
C SER A 246 10.95 -17.31 -12.77
N ALA A 247 11.90 -17.01 -11.87
CA ALA A 247 12.51 -18.01 -10.98
C ALA A 247 11.48 -18.70 -10.06
N LEU A 248 10.50 -17.92 -9.59
CA LEU A 248 9.42 -18.43 -8.76
C LEU A 248 8.44 -19.31 -9.53
N TYR A 249 8.06 -18.88 -10.73
CA TYR A 249 7.25 -19.66 -11.65
C TYR A 249 7.89 -21.03 -11.95
N GLU A 250 9.21 -21.09 -12.15
CA GLU A 250 9.95 -22.35 -12.31
C GLU A 250 9.83 -23.25 -11.07
N LYS A 251 10.09 -22.71 -9.87
CA LYS A 251 9.99 -23.47 -8.60
C LYS A 251 8.58 -24.01 -8.32
N VAL A 252 7.54 -23.25 -8.66
CA VAL A 252 6.14 -23.71 -8.53
C VAL A 252 5.88 -24.93 -9.42
N ARG A 253 6.46 -24.95 -10.63
CA ARG A 253 6.31 -26.06 -11.57
C ARG A 253 7.08 -27.31 -11.17
N GLU A 254 8.16 -27.18 -10.42
CA GLU A 254 8.90 -28.31 -9.82
C GLU A 254 8.09 -29.04 -8.73
N LYS A 255 7.04 -28.41 -8.20
CA LYS A 255 6.15 -28.95 -7.15
C LYS A 255 4.71 -29.19 -7.66
N PRO A 256 4.48 -29.99 -8.72
CA PRO A 256 3.16 -30.13 -9.34
C PRO A 256 2.14 -30.86 -8.43
N LYS A 257 2.59 -31.55 -7.38
CA LYS A 257 1.71 -32.17 -6.38
C LYS A 257 1.13 -31.16 -5.39
N ALA A 258 1.91 -30.13 -5.05
CA ALA A 258 1.51 -29.09 -4.12
C ALA A 258 0.72 -27.97 -4.81
N PHE A 259 1.13 -27.58 -6.02
CA PHE A 259 0.52 -26.50 -6.77
C PHE A 259 -0.08 -27.03 -8.08
N ARG A 260 -1.41 -27.16 -8.12
CA ARG A 260 -2.16 -27.69 -9.28
C ARG A 260 -2.55 -26.62 -10.31
N GLY A 261 -2.02 -25.43 -10.15
CA GLY A 261 -2.22 -24.31 -11.04
C GLY A 261 -1.83 -23.00 -10.38
N HIS A 262 -1.69 -21.96 -11.19
CA HIS A 262 -1.30 -20.63 -10.76
C HIS A 262 -1.80 -19.57 -11.74
N PHE A 263 -1.77 -18.32 -11.28
CA PHE A 263 -1.87 -17.12 -12.10
C PHE A 263 -0.64 -16.26 -11.87
N ILE A 264 -0.06 -15.71 -12.93
CA ILE A 264 1.01 -14.71 -12.80
C ILE A 264 0.43 -13.29 -12.95
N PRO A 265 0.95 -12.29 -12.21
CA PRO A 265 0.59 -10.88 -12.35
C PRO A 265 1.37 -10.24 -13.52
N THR A 266 0.87 -9.19 -14.14
CA THR A 266 -0.35 -9.20 -14.98
C THR A 266 0.09 -9.31 -16.45
N TYR A 267 -0.84 -9.47 -17.40
CA TYR A 267 -0.48 -9.47 -18.82
C TYR A 267 0.17 -8.14 -19.23
N ALA A 268 -0.53 -7.02 -19.01
CA ALA A 268 -0.04 -5.68 -19.28
C ALA A 268 0.06 -4.84 -18.00
N ASP A 269 0.84 -3.76 -18.06
CA ASP A 269 0.75 -2.67 -17.08
C ASP A 269 -0.66 -2.07 -17.05
N TYR A 270 -0.99 -1.39 -15.96
CA TYR A 270 -2.28 -0.73 -15.80
C TYR A 270 -2.17 0.47 -14.85
N TYR A 271 -3.04 1.45 -15.03
CA TYR A 271 -3.19 2.60 -14.14
C TYR A 271 -3.98 2.23 -12.88
N LEU A 272 -3.45 2.69 -11.75
CA LEU A 272 -4.04 2.61 -10.42
C LEU A 272 -5.02 3.77 -10.20
N TYR A 273 -6.01 3.54 -9.34
CA TYR A 273 -6.88 4.61 -8.85
C TYR A 273 -6.16 5.52 -7.83
N LEU A 274 -5.38 4.93 -6.92
CA LEU A 274 -4.52 5.65 -5.98
C LEU A 274 -3.07 5.53 -6.43
N PRO A 275 -2.30 6.63 -6.44
CA PRO A 275 -0.89 6.58 -6.82
C PRO A 275 -0.11 5.71 -5.83
N SER A 276 0.86 4.94 -6.30
CA SER A 276 1.77 4.17 -5.43
C SER A 276 3.13 4.83 -5.36
N ILE A 277 3.65 5.02 -4.14
CA ILE A 277 4.98 5.59 -3.93
C ILE A 277 6.05 4.74 -4.61
N GLN A 278 5.86 3.42 -4.68
CA GLN A 278 6.84 2.51 -5.27
C GLN A 278 7.00 2.69 -6.80
N ASN A 279 6.13 3.47 -7.46
CA ASN A 279 6.19 3.75 -8.89
C ASN A 279 6.84 5.12 -9.20
N GLY A 280 7.44 5.76 -8.19
CA GLY A 280 7.88 7.15 -8.28
C GLY A 280 9.16 7.45 -9.06
N ARG A 281 9.94 6.44 -9.45
CA ARG A 281 11.25 6.64 -10.12
C ARG A 281 11.16 7.54 -11.36
N ASP A 282 10.13 7.34 -12.18
CA ASP A 282 9.92 8.10 -13.42
C ASP A 282 8.80 9.15 -13.27
N GLY A 283 8.37 9.45 -12.04
CA GLY A 283 7.24 10.33 -11.75
C GLY A 283 5.86 9.76 -12.12
N GLN A 284 5.79 8.53 -12.66
CA GLN A 284 4.57 7.86 -13.10
C GLN A 284 3.88 7.09 -11.96
N PHE A 285 3.48 7.80 -10.90
CA PHE A 285 2.95 7.18 -9.66
C PHE A 285 1.68 6.35 -9.85
N TYR A 286 0.90 6.67 -10.87
CA TYR A 286 -0.35 5.97 -11.19
C TYR A 286 -0.14 4.73 -12.04
N LEU A 287 0.99 4.61 -12.75
CA LEU A 287 1.23 3.47 -13.65
C LEU A 287 1.83 2.30 -12.86
N ASN A 288 1.09 1.21 -12.73
CA ASN A 288 1.60 -0.02 -12.12
C ASN A 288 2.35 -0.87 -13.14
N ARG A 289 3.69 -0.89 -13.02
CA ARG A 289 4.59 -1.57 -13.95
C ARG A 289 4.89 -3.00 -13.55
N VAL A 290 3.88 -3.85 -13.62
CA VAL A 290 3.97 -5.27 -13.24
C VAL A 290 3.59 -6.22 -14.37
N GLY A 291 3.32 -5.68 -15.57
CA GLY A 291 2.95 -6.47 -16.73
C GLY A 291 4.09 -7.32 -17.29
N LEU A 292 3.75 -8.36 -18.06
CA LEU A 292 4.71 -8.92 -19.03
C LEU A 292 4.95 -7.94 -20.18
N VAL A 293 3.92 -7.20 -20.56
CA VAL A 293 4.02 -6.13 -21.54
C VAL A 293 3.76 -4.78 -20.88
N SER A 294 4.27 -3.72 -21.48
CA SER A 294 3.93 -2.35 -21.08
C SER A 294 2.46 -2.02 -21.39
N ILE A 295 1.99 -0.86 -20.96
CA ILE A 295 0.59 -0.42 -21.20
C ILE A 295 0.26 -0.33 -22.70
N ASP A 296 1.25 0.02 -23.53
CA ASP A 296 1.24 0.05 -25.00
C ASP A 296 1.55 -1.31 -25.65
N ARG A 297 1.55 -2.39 -24.86
CA ARG A 297 1.73 -3.79 -25.31
C ARG A 297 3.12 -4.10 -25.89
N VAL A 298 4.14 -3.33 -25.55
CA VAL A 298 5.53 -3.65 -25.90
C VAL A 298 6.04 -4.74 -24.94
N SER A 299 6.54 -5.83 -25.53
CA SER A 299 7.09 -6.96 -24.76
C SER A 299 8.41 -6.57 -24.08
N ARG A 300 8.59 -7.01 -22.83
CA ARG A 300 9.85 -6.87 -22.10
C ARG A 300 10.75 -8.07 -22.38
N GLU A 301 12.07 -7.89 -22.37
CA GLU A 301 13.03 -8.96 -22.67
C GLU A 301 12.81 -10.22 -21.82
N VAL A 302 12.62 -10.04 -20.51
CA VAL A 302 12.36 -11.15 -19.57
C VAL A 302 11.03 -11.85 -19.86
N SER A 303 10.09 -11.22 -20.55
CA SER A 303 8.78 -11.79 -20.81
C SER A 303 8.79 -12.90 -21.86
N ASP A 304 9.87 -13.03 -22.62
CA ASP A 304 10.06 -14.16 -23.52
C ASP A 304 10.40 -15.46 -22.78
N SER A 305 10.86 -15.39 -21.52
CA SER A 305 11.06 -16.61 -20.70
C SER A 305 9.76 -17.39 -20.48
N PHE A 306 8.61 -16.71 -20.59
CA PHE A 306 7.29 -17.34 -20.48
C PHE A 306 6.80 -17.97 -21.79
N ARG A 307 7.45 -17.73 -22.95
CA ARG A 307 6.98 -18.17 -24.28
C ARG A 307 7.25 -19.65 -24.61
N ASN A 308 8.40 -20.22 -24.22
CA ASN A 308 8.77 -21.59 -24.59
C ASN A 308 9.65 -22.25 -23.52
N ILE A 309 9.02 -23.00 -22.61
CA ILE A 309 9.67 -23.51 -21.39
C ILE A 309 10.22 -24.94 -21.57
N ARG A 310 10.59 -25.33 -22.80
CA ARG A 310 11.32 -26.58 -23.06
C ARG A 310 12.81 -26.38 -23.34
N GLU A 311 13.26 -25.16 -23.63
CA GLU A 311 14.63 -24.92 -24.12
C GLU A 311 15.43 -23.85 -23.39
N PHE A 312 14.88 -23.19 -22.36
CA PHE A 312 15.68 -22.25 -21.56
C PHE A 312 16.37 -22.97 -20.39
N THR A 313 17.52 -23.58 -20.69
CA THR A 313 18.49 -24.07 -19.70
C THR A 313 19.69 -23.12 -19.64
N THR A 314 19.45 -21.82 -19.48
CA THR A 314 20.51 -20.96 -18.96
C THR A 314 20.28 -20.91 -17.45
N PRO A 315 21.22 -21.39 -16.62
CA PRO A 315 21.14 -21.14 -15.19
C PRO A 315 21.09 -19.62 -15.06
N LEU A 316 19.99 -19.09 -14.53
CA LEU A 316 20.01 -17.74 -13.98
C LEU A 316 21.14 -17.77 -12.96
N GLY A 317 22.24 -17.10 -13.31
CA GLY A 317 23.48 -17.11 -12.54
C GLY A 317 23.16 -16.91 -11.07
N SER A 318 23.88 -17.67 -10.24
CA SER A 318 23.88 -17.68 -8.78
C SER A 318 23.17 -16.50 -8.11
N GLU A 319 22.44 -16.79 -7.03
CA GLU A 319 21.72 -15.90 -6.09
C GLU A 319 22.50 -14.65 -5.56
N SER A 320 23.65 -14.30 -6.12
CA SER A 320 24.63 -13.34 -5.64
C SER A 320 24.96 -12.17 -6.60
N GLY A 321 24.26 -11.96 -7.73
CA GLY A 321 24.79 -11.11 -8.81
C GLY A 321 24.01 -9.87 -9.30
N LEU A 322 22.74 -9.64 -8.94
CA LEU A 322 21.90 -8.64 -9.64
C LEU A 322 21.21 -7.62 -8.73
N ILE A 323 21.84 -7.26 -7.62
CA ILE A 323 21.48 -6.06 -6.86
C ILE A 323 22.25 -4.91 -7.51
N TYR A 324 21.60 -4.14 -8.40
CA TYR A 324 22.12 -2.84 -8.80
C TYR A 324 22.01 -1.92 -7.58
N GLU A 325 23.02 -1.94 -6.73
CA GLU A 325 23.10 -1.06 -5.58
C GLU A 325 23.41 0.36 -6.07
N ASP A 326 22.38 1.19 -6.29
CA ASP A 326 22.55 2.65 -6.32
C ASP A 326 22.79 3.16 -4.88
N LYS A 327 23.87 2.65 -4.26
CA LYS A 327 24.32 3.04 -2.92
C LYS A 327 24.97 4.42 -2.91
N GLY A 328 25.27 5.00 -4.08
CA GLY A 328 26.23 6.09 -4.20
C GLY A 328 25.65 7.51 -4.11
N THR A 329 24.43 7.76 -4.57
CA THR A 329 23.93 9.14 -4.74
C THR A 329 22.84 9.57 -3.76
N HIS A 330 22.14 8.64 -3.12
CA HIS A 330 20.93 8.95 -2.37
C HIS A 330 21.15 9.55 -0.96
N SER A 331 22.34 9.45 -0.38
CA SER A 331 22.63 9.97 0.98
C SER A 331 23.36 11.32 0.98
N PHE A 332 24.01 11.67 -0.14
CA PHE A 332 24.91 12.82 -0.23
C PHE A 332 24.24 14.14 0.18
N LEU A 333 23.00 14.37 -0.27
CA LEU A 333 22.28 15.59 0.04
C LEU A 333 22.01 15.76 1.54
N TYR A 334 21.56 14.69 2.22
CA TYR A 334 21.32 14.71 3.67
C TYR A 334 22.60 14.94 4.45
N ILE A 335 23.69 14.28 4.04
CA ILE A 335 25.01 14.45 4.64
C ILE A 335 25.49 15.90 4.47
N LEU A 336 25.44 16.45 3.25
CA LEU A 336 25.89 17.81 2.93
C LEU A 336 25.11 18.87 3.72
N ILE A 337 23.77 18.82 3.67
CA ILE A 337 22.91 19.80 4.36
C ILE A 337 23.02 19.64 5.88
N GLY A 338 23.17 18.41 6.38
CA GLY A 338 23.41 18.13 7.79
C GLY A 338 24.76 18.70 8.27
N PHE A 339 25.84 18.51 7.51
CA PHE A 339 27.15 19.10 7.80
C PHE A 339 27.10 20.63 7.77
N LEU A 340 26.41 21.22 6.79
CA LEU A 340 26.21 22.66 6.74
C LEU A 340 25.45 23.16 7.98
N ASN A 341 24.37 22.48 8.36
CA ASN A 341 23.57 22.84 9.54
C ASN A 341 24.38 22.75 10.84
N ILE A 342 25.10 21.65 11.08
CA ILE A 342 25.93 21.51 12.29
C ILE A 342 27.09 22.52 12.28
N PHE A 343 27.71 22.81 11.14
CA PHE A 343 28.80 23.77 11.06
C PHE A 343 28.33 25.20 11.34
N ILE A 344 27.21 25.62 10.75
CA ILE A 344 26.55 26.91 11.04
C ILE A 344 26.18 27.01 12.53
N PHE A 345 25.65 25.92 13.10
CA PHE A 345 25.36 25.84 14.53
C PHE A 345 26.61 26.00 15.38
N LEU A 346 27.71 25.29 15.09
CA LEU A 346 28.96 25.34 15.85
C LEU A 346 29.64 26.72 15.77
N ILE A 347 29.67 27.35 14.59
CA ILE A 347 30.15 28.73 14.43
C ILE A 347 29.34 29.68 15.31
N SER A 348 28.01 29.58 15.23
CA SER A 348 27.11 30.44 16.00
C SER A 348 27.23 30.21 17.51
N TYR A 349 27.38 28.96 17.93
CA TYR A 349 27.63 28.56 19.31
C TYR A 349 28.96 29.10 19.85
N LYS A 350 30.02 29.12 19.02
CA LYS A 350 31.32 29.69 19.39
C LYS A 350 31.29 31.21 19.42
N ARG A 351 30.73 31.84 18.39
CA ARG A 351 30.70 33.30 18.15
C ARG A 351 29.78 34.04 19.12
N TYR A 352 28.56 33.55 19.34
CA TYR A 352 27.55 34.26 20.13
C TYR A 352 27.49 33.75 21.57
N ARG A 353 28.24 34.41 22.46
CA ARG A 353 28.31 34.06 23.90
C ARG A 353 26.94 33.97 24.58
N VAL A 354 26.06 34.94 24.31
CA VAL A 354 24.71 34.99 24.89
C VAL A 354 23.86 33.80 24.44
N PHE A 355 23.92 33.44 23.16
CA PHE A 355 23.21 32.26 22.63
C PHE A 355 23.68 30.97 23.32
N ARG A 356 25.00 30.78 23.44
CA ARG A 356 25.58 29.62 24.13
C ARG A 356 25.16 29.54 25.60
N GLN A 357 25.20 30.66 26.32
CA GLN A 357 24.78 30.72 27.71
C GLN A 357 23.29 30.37 27.85
N ASN A 358 22.43 30.93 27.01
CA ASN A 358 20.99 30.65 26.99
C ASN A 358 20.70 29.19 26.64
N LEU A 359 21.40 28.61 25.66
CA LEU A 359 21.25 27.20 25.29
C LEU A 359 21.62 26.28 26.46
N LEU A 360 22.80 26.46 27.06
CA LEU A 360 23.23 25.67 28.21
C LEU A 360 22.32 25.88 29.42
N TYR A 361 21.86 27.11 29.66
CA TYR A 361 20.96 27.43 30.77
C TYR A 361 19.60 26.76 30.58
N SER A 362 19.04 26.80 29.37
CA SER A 362 17.80 26.10 29.02
C SER A 362 17.90 24.59 29.23
N LEU A 363 19.07 23.98 28.98
CA LEU A 363 19.28 22.54 29.12
C LEU A 363 19.49 22.14 30.59
N LYS A 364 20.34 22.86 31.33
CA LYS A 364 20.72 22.52 32.71
C LYS A 364 19.69 22.95 33.76
N LYS A 365 19.06 24.11 33.57
CA LYS A 365 18.12 24.72 34.52
C LYS A 365 16.87 25.23 33.78
N PRO A 366 16.07 24.33 33.17
CA PRO A 366 14.96 24.71 32.30
C PRO A 366 13.92 25.59 32.99
N HIS A 367 13.60 25.35 34.26
CA HIS A 367 12.62 26.16 34.99
C HIS A 367 13.06 27.62 35.12
N GLY A 368 14.27 27.89 35.63
CA GLY A 368 14.79 29.24 35.76
C GLY A 368 14.95 29.95 34.41
N PHE A 369 15.31 29.21 33.36
CA PHE A 369 15.35 29.76 32.01
C PHE A 369 13.98 30.30 31.55
N PHE A 370 12.90 29.53 31.77
CA PHE A 370 11.56 29.98 31.39
C PHE A 370 11.06 31.15 32.27
N VAL A 371 11.51 31.26 33.52
CA VAL A 371 11.20 32.42 34.38
C VAL A 371 11.83 33.68 33.79
N ASN A 372 13.12 33.62 33.42
CA ASN A 372 13.77 34.75 32.75
C ASN A 372 13.07 35.17 31.45
N LEU A 373 12.52 34.21 30.72
CA LEU A 373 11.76 34.46 29.47
C LEU A 373 10.39 35.11 29.75
N GLN A 374 9.74 34.77 30.86
CA GLN A 374 8.52 35.42 31.34
C GLN A 374 8.80 36.86 31.79
N GLU A 375 9.87 37.06 32.58
CA GLU A 375 10.33 38.36 33.09
C GLU A 375 10.96 39.27 32.02
N ARG A 376 11.03 38.80 30.77
CA ARG A 376 11.60 39.54 29.61
C ARG A 376 13.08 39.87 29.77
N ILE A 377 13.79 39.11 30.59
CA ILE A 377 15.24 39.19 30.70
C ILE A 377 15.82 38.67 29.37
N SER A 378 16.43 39.59 28.62
CA SER A 378 16.79 39.52 27.20
C SER A 378 17.20 38.12 26.70
N ILE A 379 16.26 37.37 26.14
CA ILE A 379 16.53 36.33 25.14
C ILE A 379 16.28 36.97 23.77
N PRO A 380 17.35 37.22 22.97
CA PRO A 380 17.19 37.89 21.69
C PRO A 380 16.29 37.08 20.75
N TYR A 381 15.25 37.73 20.21
CA TYR A 381 14.31 37.12 19.27
C TYR A 381 15.01 36.46 18.07
N LYS A 382 16.05 37.13 17.54
CA LYS A 382 16.90 36.62 16.44
C LYS A 382 17.58 35.28 16.78
N GLN A 383 18.00 35.08 18.02
CA GLN A 383 18.64 33.84 18.47
C GLN A 383 17.62 32.69 18.57
N SER A 384 16.39 33.00 18.96
CA SER A 384 15.30 32.02 18.98
C SER A 384 14.94 31.58 17.56
N LEU A 385 14.83 32.52 16.62
CA LEU A 385 14.59 32.18 15.20
C LEU A 385 15.74 31.36 14.59
N PHE A 386 16.99 31.68 14.95
CA PHE A 386 18.14 30.87 14.54
C PHE A 386 18.04 29.43 15.05
N LEU A 387 17.74 29.25 16.35
CA LEU A 387 17.56 27.91 16.92
C LEU A 387 16.40 27.17 16.25
N LEU A 388 15.28 27.84 15.98
CA LEU A 388 14.15 27.29 15.25
C LEU A 388 14.56 26.76 13.87
N LEU A 389 15.36 27.52 13.12
CA LEU A 389 15.84 27.09 11.81
C LEU A 389 16.73 25.82 11.92
N VAL A 390 17.68 25.82 12.86
CA VAL A 390 18.60 24.69 13.08
C VAL A 390 17.85 23.40 13.42
N ILE A 391 16.91 23.46 14.38
CA ILE A 391 16.13 22.28 14.80
C ILE A 391 15.12 21.86 13.72
N SER A 392 14.53 22.81 12.99
CA SER A 392 13.56 22.49 11.93
C SER A 392 14.25 21.84 10.74
N LEU A 393 15.42 22.33 10.35
CA LEU A 393 16.22 21.73 9.29
C LEU A 393 16.70 20.34 9.69
N ASN A 394 17.13 20.15 10.94
CA ASN A 394 17.51 18.82 11.43
C ASN A 394 16.33 17.85 11.45
N GLY A 395 15.17 18.30 11.95
CA GLY A 395 13.94 17.52 11.92
C GLY A 395 13.53 17.16 10.49
N ALA A 396 13.64 18.11 9.55
CA ALA A 396 13.37 17.88 8.15
C ALA A 396 14.26 16.80 7.57
N ILE A 397 15.59 16.85 7.81
CA ILE A 397 16.54 15.80 7.40
C ILE A 397 16.09 14.44 7.94
N VAL A 398 15.77 14.36 9.24
CA VAL A 398 15.35 13.11 9.87
C VAL A 398 14.07 12.55 9.25
N TYR A 399 13.04 13.37 9.09
CA TYR A 399 11.75 12.92 8.55
C TYR A 399 11.83 12.58 7.06
N SER A 400 12.51 13.40 6.25
CA SER A 400 12.67 13.14 4.82
C SER A 400 13.54 11.91 4.59
N SER A 401 14.60 11.68 5.38
CA SER A 401 15.42 10.48 5.24
C SER A 401 14.66 9.22 5.62
N LEU A 402 13.84 9.26 6.68
CA LEU A 402 13.00 8.12 7.08
C LEU A 402 11.99 7.77 5.99
N ALA A 403 11.31 8.78 5.43
CA ALA A 403 10.31 8.57 4.39
C ALA A 403 10.94 8.13 3.06
N TYR A 404 12.06 8.73 2.65
CA TYR A 404 12.81 8.32 1.47
C TYR A 404 13.35 6.89 1.62
N PHE A 405 13.93 6.53 2.76
CA PHE A 405 14.41 5.16 3.02
C PHE A 405 13.29 4.14 2.88
N ASN A 406 12.12 4.42 3.44
CA ASN A 406 10.98 3.50 3.42
C ASN A 406 10.10 3.62 2.16
N ARG A 407 10.52 4.35 1.11
CA ARG A 407 9.72 4.62 -0.10
C ARG A 407 9.30 3.36 -0.88
N SER A 408 10.06 2.28 -0.74
CA SER A 408 9.79 0.97 -1.34
C SER A 408 8.90 0.08 -0.47
N TYR A 409 8.63 0.46 0.78
CA TYR A 409 7.93 -0.37 1.74
C TYR A 409 6.41 -0.31 1.55
N LEU A 410 5.78 -1.48 1.30
CA LEU A 410 4.34 -1.59 1.05
C LEU A 410 3.50 -0.99 2.19
N LEU A 411 3.92 -1.21 3.44
CA LEU A 411 3.19 -0.70 4.60
C LEU A 411 3.18 0.83 4.65
N LEU A 412 4.27 1.49 4.23
CA LEU A 412 4.31 2.96 4.19
C LEU A 412 3.31 3.47 3.15
N ASP A 413 3.30 2.89 1.95
CA ASP A 413 2.36 3.25 0.88
C ASP A 413 0.90 3.00 1.30
N TYR A 414 0.64 1.91 2.03
CA TYR A 414 -0.67 1.61 2.60
C TYR A 414 -1.10 2.63 3.67
N VAL A 415 -0.26 2.92 4.66
CA VAL A 415 -0.56 3.91 5.70
C VAL A 415 -0.79 5.29 5.09
N LEU A 416 0.02 5.68 4.10
CA LEU A 416 -0.18 6.94 3.40
C LEU A 416 -1.48 6.96 2.59
N SER A 417 -1.93 5.81 2.07
CA SER A 417 -3.27 5.70 1.45
C SER A 417 -4.41 5.89 2.44
N LEU A 418 -4.22 5.48 3.70
CA LEU A 418 -5.21 5.70 4.76
C LEU A 418 -5.24 7.17 5.20
N VAL A 419 -4.08 7.82 5.30
CA VAL A 419 -3.97 9.22 5.71
C VAL A 419 -4.43 10.16 4.58
N PHE A 420 -3.94 9.92 3.36
CA PHE A 420 -4.19 10.72 2.16
C PHE A 420 -5.06 9.94 1.17
N TYR A 421 -6.38 9.89 1.45
CA TYR A 421 -7.33 9.21 0.56
C TYR A 421 -7.49 9.93 -0.80
N THR A 422 -7.31 11.25 -0.84
CA THR A 422 -7.43 12.01 -2.08
C THR A 422 -6.28 11.66 -3.03
N PRO A 423 -6.54 11.08 -4.23
CA PRO A 423 -5.48 10.58 -5.10
C PRO A 423 -4.42 11.62 -5.44
N TRP A 424 -4.85 12.83 -5.83
CA TRP A 424 -3.93 13.95 -6.11
C TRP A 424 -3.01 14.24 -4.92
N LEU A 425 -3.55 14.40 -3.71
CA LEU A 425 -2.78 14.72 -2.52
C LEU A 425 -1.78 13.61 -2.17
N LYS A 426 -2.19 12.34 -2.30
CA LYS A 426 -1.28 11.20 -2.14
C LYS A 426 -0.16 11.23 -3.18
N GLY A 427 -0.49 11.60 -4.42
CA GLY A 427 0.47 11.76 -5.51
C GLY A 427 1.52 12.83 -5.21
N GLU A 428 1.11 13.99 -4.71
CA GLU A 428 2.03 15.06 -4.29
C GLU A 428 2.94 14.62 -3.15
N VAL A 429 2.39 13.92 -2.14
CA VAL A 429 3.18 13.37 -1.04
C VAL A 429 4.18 12.32 -1.55
N ALA A 430 3.77 11.46 -2.48
CA ALA A 430 4.67 10.49 -3.11
C ALA A 430 5.78 11.17 -3.92
N ALA A 431 5.44 12.19 -4.71
CA ALA A 431 6.40 13.00 -5.46
C ALA A 431 7.39 13.71 -4.54
N LEU A 432 6.90 14.25 -3.42
CA LEU A 432 7.72 14.84 -2.39
C LEU A 432 8.69 13.82 -1.79
N ILE A 433 8.21 12.63 -1.44
CA ILE A 433 9.06 11.56 -0.90
C ILE A 433 10.20 11.21 -1.86
N TRP A 434 9.97 11.17 -3.17
CA TRP A 434 11.02 10.88 -4.16
C TRP A 434 11.94 12.08 -4.45
N ASN A 435 11.50 13.31 -4.20
CA ASN A 435 12.31 14.53 -4.36
C ASN A 435 12.89 15.00 -3.03
N GLN A 436 14.08 14.48 -2.68
CA GLN A 436 14.76 14.78 -1.42
C GLN A 436 14.94 16.29 -1.15
N SER A 437 15.31 17.06 -2.17
CA SER A 437 15.58 18.49 -2.03
C SER A 437 14.31 19.29 -1.72
N LEU A 438 13.23 19.02 -2.45
CA LEU A 438 11.95 19.65 -2.23
C LEU A 438 11.36 19.21 -0.89
N PHE A 439 11.50 17.93 -0.53
CA PHE A 439 11.03 17.43 0.76
C PHE A 439 11.74 18.11 1.93
N LEU A 440 13.05 18.23 1.89
CA LEU A 440 13.80 18.97 2.93
C LEU A 440 13.26 20.39 3.12
N LEU A 441 12.99 21.11 2.02
CA LEU A 441 12.44 22.45 2.08
C LEU A 441 11.02 22.47 2.67
N VAL A 442 10.11 21.65 2.13
CA VAL A 442 8.70 21.60 2.56
C VAL A 442 8.58 21.13 4.00
N ALA A 443 9.36 20.12 4.41
CA ALA A 443 9.39 19.63 5.79
C ALA A 443 9.96 20.70 6.74
N THR A 444 11.00 21.44 6.34
CA THR A 444 11.55 22.53 7.16
C THR A 444 10.49 23.61 7.40
N VAL A 445 9.81 24.06 6.34
CA VAL A 445 8.72 25.04 6.43
C VAL A 445 7.55 24.49 7.24
N GLY A 446 7.17 23.23 7.03
CA GLY A 446 6.10 22.57 7.77
C GLY A 446 6.38 22.51 9.27
N ILE A 447 7.60 22.13 9.68
CA ILE A 447 8.00 22.11 11.09
C ILE A 447 7.98 23.52 11.67
N VAL A 448 8.50 24.52 10.95
CA VAL A 448 8.41 25.93 11.36
C VAL A 448 6.95 26.32 11.60
N LEU A 449 6.04 26.04 10.67
CA LEU A 449 4.61 26.32 10.82
C LEU A 449 4.01 25.62 12.04
N VAL A 450 4.41 24.38 12.34
CA VAL A 450 3.99 23.68 13.57
C VAL A 450 4.41 24.45 14.82
N PHE A 451 5.63 25.01 14.89
CA PHE A 451 6.02 25.87 16.02
C PHE A 451 5.14 27.11 16.16
N TYR A 452 4.74 27.74 15.04
CA TYR A 452 3.81 28.88 15.07
C TYR A 452 2.41 28.47 15.53
N LEU A 453 1.90 27.30 15.11
CA LEU A 453 0.62 26.76 15.57
C LEU A 453 0.64 26.41 17.07
N LEU A 454 1.73 25.79 17.54
CA LEU A 454 1.93 25.53 18.96
C LEU A 454 1.98 26.84 19.76
N ALA A 455 2.65 27.87 19.25
CA ALA A 455 2.69 29.20 19.86
C ALA A 455 1.30 29.86 19.90
N LEU A 456 0.49 29.70 18.84
CA LEU A 456 -0.89 30.17 18.81
C LEU A 456 -1.73 29.48 19.89
N LEU A 457 -1.57 28.17 20.05
CA LEU A 457 -2.24 27.40 21.10
C LEU A 457 -1.83 27.90 22.50
N VAL A 458 -0.54 28.18 22.75
CA VAL A 458 -0.10 28.82 24.02
C VAL A 458 -0.69 30.21 24.21
N LYS A 459 -0.87 30.99 23.13
CA LYS A 459 -1.54 32.29 23.20
C LYS A 459 -3.04 32.17 23.50
N LEU A 460 -3.72 31.16 22.96
CA LEU A 460 -5.11 30.87 23.33
C LEU A 460 -5.23 30.52 24.81
N PHE A 461 -4.24 29.81 25.36
CA PHE A 461 -4.16 29.55 26.79
C PHE A 461 -4.02 30.80 27.66
N SER A 462 -3.35 31.84 27.16
CA SER A 462 -3.18 33.08 27.91
C SER A 462 -4.48 33.88 28.04
N LEU A 463 -5.50 33.63 27.22
CA LEU A 463 -6.81 34.27 27.31
C LEU A 463 -7.55 33.93 28.61
N PHE A 464 -7.21 32.80 29.24
CA PHE A 464 -7.81 32.34 30.49
C PHE A 464 -6.97 32.71 31.73
N GLY A 465 -5.99 33.60 31.59
CA GLY A 465 -5.08 34.03 32.67
C GLY A 465 -5.00 35.56 32.79
N GLU A 466 -4.43 36.02 33.90
CA GLU A 466 -4.34 37.46 34.21
C GLU A 466 -3.16 38.17 33.49
N GLY A 467 -2.25 37.39 32.88
CA GLY A 467 -1.05 37.91 32.21
C GLY A 467 -1.17 37.98 30.68
N ARG A 468 -0.86 39.15 30.09
CA ARG A 468 -0.73 39.31 28.63
C ARG A 468 0.57 38.69 28.10
N ILE A 469 0.50 37.43 27.66
CA ILE A 469 1.61 36.75 26.99
C ILE A 469 1.76 37.25 25.54
N LEU A 470 2.94 37.74 25.18
CA LEU A 470 3.24 38.12 23.80
C LEU A 470 3.43 36.87 22.93
N PHE A 471 3.02 36.96 21.65
CA PHE A 471 3.19 35.85 20.71
C PHE A 471 4.67 35.41 20.56
N ASN A 472 5.60 36.37 20.55
CA ASN A 472 7.03 36.07 20.49
C ASN A 472 7.54 35.31 21.72
N GLN A 473 6.94 35.52 22.90
CA GLN A 473 7.27 34.76 24.11
C GLN A 473 6.70 33.34 24.00
N ALA A 474 5.46 33.19 23.56
CA ALA A 474 4.84 31.88 23.31
C ALA A 474 5.64 31.05 22.30
N LEU A 475 6.10 31.67 21.21
CA LEU A 475 6.96 31.04 20.20
C LEU A 475 8.32 30.65 20.78
N ALA A 476 8.96 31.55 21.53
CA ALA A 476 10.25 31.27 22.16
C ALA A 476 10.16 30.09 23.15
N VAL A 477 9.07 29.96 23.92
CA VAL A 477 8.85 28.80 24.80
C VAL A 477 8.85 27.50 24.01
N GLY A 478 8.12 27.44 22.88
CA GLY A 478 8.11 26.26 22.01
C GLY A 478 9.52 25.91 21.51
N ILE A 479 10.22 26.90 20.96
CA ILE A 479 11.57 26.72 20.40
C ILE A 479 12.57 26.23 21.46
N TRP A 480 12.64 26.89 22.62
CA TRP A 480 13.60 26.55 23.67
C TRP A 480 13.22 25.30 24.47
N ALA A 481 11.94 24.91 24.45
CA ALA A 481 11.52 23.58 24.91
C ALA A 481 12.11 22.48 24.01
N ALA A 482 12.17 22.71 22.69
CA ALA A 482 12.76 21.81 21.70
C ALA A 482 14.29 21.93 21.55
N ALA A 483 14.96 22.78 22.33
CA ALA A 483 16.42 22.91 22.33
C ALA A 483 17.20 21.58 22.43
N PRO A 484 16.74 20.53 23.16
CA PRO A 484 17.38 19.23 23.14
C PRO A 484 17.63 18.62 21.76
N PHE A 485 16.77 18.89 20.77
CA PHE A 485 16.93 18.33 19.41
C PHE A 485 18.23 18.74 18.72
N VAL A 486 18.93 19.77 19.21
CA VAL A 486 20.29 20.12 18.79
C VAL A 486 21.27 18.96 18.98
N ALA A 487 21.08 18.13 20.02
CA ALA A 487 21.92 16.95 20.25
C ALA A 487 21.77 15.88 19.15
N LEU A 488 20.69 15.92 18.37
CA LEU A 488 20.44 15.02 17.25
C LEU A 488 20.99 15.53 15.91
N LEU A 489 21.71 16.67 15.88
CA LEU A 489 22.33 17.17 14.64
C LEU A 489 23.28 16.15 13.99
N PRO A 490 24.17 15.45 14.73
CA PRO A 490 25.01 14.41 14.13
C PRO A 490 24.19 13.21 13.62
N LEU A 491 23.09 12.88 14.30
CA LEU A 491 22.22 11.78 13.87
C LEU A 491 21.63 12.06 12.49
N GLY A 492 21.12 13.28 12.25
CA GLY A 492 20.54 13.65 10.96
C GLY A 492 21.49 13.43 9.78
N ILE A 493 22.78 13.73 9.96
CA ILE A 493 23.83 13.57 8.92
C ILE A 493 23.94 12.12 8.47
N PHE A 494 24.00 11.18 9.43
CA PHE A 494 24.28 9.78 9.15
C PHE A 494 23.04 8.89 9.13
N LEU A 495 21.84 9.44 9.40
CA LEU A 495 20.64 8.64 9.63
C LEU A 495 20.34 7.69 8.48
N TYR A 496 20.32 8.19 7.24
CA TYR A 496 20.06 7.36 6.07
C TYR A 496 21.09 6.23 5.93
N SER A 497 22.38 6.57 6.03
CA SER A 497 23.47 5.59 5.94
C SER A 497 23.43 4.57 7.09
N LEU A 498 23.09 5.02 8.29
CA LEU A 498 22.93 4.15 9.46
C LEU A 498 21.77 3.17 9.25
N MET A 499 20.64 3.64 8.71
CA MET A 499 19.49 2.79 8.42
C MET A 499 19.79 1.69 7.39
N LEU A 500 20.71 1.93 6.44
CA LEU A 500 21.17 0.92 5.49
C LEU A 500 21.91 -0.24 6.16
N GLU A 501 22.58 0.00 7.29
CA GLU A 501 23.35 -1.02 8.00
C GLU A 501 22.55 -1.69 9.14
N MET A 502 21.49 -1.05 9.63
CA MET A 502 20.69 -1.56 10.74
C MET A 502 19.78 -2.74 10.37
N ASN A 503 19.75 -3.75 11.23
CA ASN A 503 18.80 -4.87 11.15
C ASN A 503 17.45 -4.57 11.83
N SER A 504 17.40 -3.58 12.71
CA SER A 504 16.22 -3.23 13.51
C SER A 504 16.19 -1.74 13.81
N PHE A 505 15.01 -1.12 13.70
CA PHE A 505 14.84 0.33 13.89
C PHE A 505 14.30 0.73 15.27
N TRP A 506 14.07 -0.23 16.18
CA TRP A 506 13.44 0.05 17.49
C TRP A 506 14.25 1.00 18.37
N ILE A 507 15.59 0.89 18.36
CA ILE A 507 16.47 1.79 19.12
C ILE A 507 16.36 3.22 18.59
N LEU A 508 16.37 3.38 17.26
CA LEU A 508 16.21 4.68 16.61
C LEU A 508 14.83 5.28 16.93
N PHE A 509 13.76 4.49 16.84
CA PHE A 509 12.42 4.93 17.22
C PHE A 509 12.34 5.35 18.68
N GLY A 510 12.89 4.55 19.60
CA GLY A 510 12.94 4.87 21.03
C GLY A 510 13.73 6.15 21.32
N LEU A 511 14.86 6.36 20.64
CA LEU A 511 15.65 7.59 20.74
C LEU A 511 14.86 8.81 20.28
N LEU A 512 14.25 8.75 19.08
CA LEU A 512 13.44 9.85 18.56
C LEU A 512 12.25 10.13 19.49
N LEU A 513 11.55 9.09 19.95
CA LEU A 513 10.42 9.22 20.88
C LEU A 513 10.84 9.88 22.21
N TYR A 514 11.99 9.48 22.77
CA TYR A 514 12.54 10.08 23.98
C TYR A 514 12.70 11.61 23.85
N PHE A 515 13.28 12.09 22.74
CA PHE A 515 13.46 13.53 22.52
C PHE A 515 12.12 14.27 22.35
N HIS A 516 11.12 13.65 21.72
CA HIS A 516 9.78 14.23 21.62
C HIS A 516 9.09 14.35 22.98
N VAL A 517 9.12 13.28 23.78
CA VAL A 517 8.57 13.30 25.16
C VAL A 517 9.31 14.32 26.01
N TRP A 518 10.63 14.39 25.92
CA TRP A 518 11.43 15.36 26.66
C TRP A 518 11.09 16.80 26.28
N ALA A 519 10.96 17.11 24.99
CA ALA A 519 10.55 18.42 24.51
C ALA A 519 9.11 18.77 24.95
N TYR A 520 8.19 17.81 24.93
CA TYR A 520 6.80 18.00 25.38
C TYR A 520 6.73 18.38 26.86
N LEU A 521 7.42 17.64 27.73
CA LEU A 521 7.46 17.94 29.17
C LEU A 521 8.10 19.31 29.44
N ARG A 522 9.15 19.67 28.69
CA ARG A 522 9.75 21.01 28.76
C ARG A 522 8.80 22.11 28.30
N TRP A 523 8.01 21.85 27.26
CA TRP A 523 7.03 22.80 26.73
C TRP A 523 5.91 23.07 27.74
N ILE A 524 5.39 22.02 28.39
CA ILE A 524 4.44 22.15 29.52
C ILE A 524 5.03 22.98 30.65
N ASN A 525 6.28 22.70 31.05
CA ASN A 525 6.94 23.49 32.10
C ASN A 525 7.12 24.96 31.68
N GLY A 526 7.42 25.23 30.40
CA GLY A 526 7.49 26.59 29.88
C GLY A 526 6.15 27.30 29.94
N ILE A 527 5.07 26.66 29.47
CA ILE A 527 3.70 27.22 29.53
C ILE A 527 3.28 27.47 30.97
N ARG A 528 3.56 26.53 31.87
CA ARG A 528 3.31 26.66 33.31
C ARG A 528 3.92 27.93 33.87
N VAL A 529 5.19 28.17 33.58
CA VAL A 529 5.91 29.35 34.04
C VAL A 529 5.28 30.61 33.46
N LEU A 530 5.08 30.66 32.13
CA LEU A 530 4.53 31.86 31.48
C LEU A 530 3.12 32.23 31.97
N THR A 531 2.31 31.24 32.32
CA THR A 531 0.92 31.44 32.74
C THR A 531 0.75 31.52 34.26
N ASP A 532 1.83 31.35 35.04
CA ASP A 532 1.82 31.25 36.50
C ASP A 532 0.76 30.27 37.04
N ARG A 533 0.70 29.08 36.44
CA ARG A 533 -0.26 28.02 36.79
C ARG A 533 0.44 26.83 37.45
N LEU A 534 -0.35 25.95 38.07
CA LEU A 534 0.16 24.67 38.57
C LEU A 534 0.49 23.72 37.41
N TYR A 535 1.60 23.00 37.53
CA TYR A 535 2.10 22.09 36.48
C TYR A 535 1.03 21.10 36.02
N TRP A 536 0.37 20.44 36.96
CA TRP A 536 -0.61 19.39 36.66
C TRP A 536 -1.84 19.95 35.92
N ARG A 537 -2.27 21.19 36.18
CA ARG A 537 -3.39 21.82 35.47
C ARG A 537 -3.06 22.04 34.00
N VAL A 538 -1.87 22.58 33.74
CA VAL A 538 -1.37 22.80 32.37
C VAL A 538 -1.15 21.48 31.65
N PHE A 539 -0.53 20.51 32.32
CA PHE A 539 -0.32 19.16 31.78
C PHE A 539 -1.64 18.49 31.39
N LEU A 540 -2.62 18.42 32.31
CA LEU A 540 -3.89 17.74 32.06
C LEU A 540 -4.67 18.41 30.95
N LEU A 541 -4.73 19.75 30.94
CA LEU A 541 -5.52 20.47 29.96
C LEU A 541 -4.89 20.38 28.56
N LEU A 542 -3.57 20.60 28.41
CA LEU A 542 -2.88 20.43 27.13
C LEU A 542 -3.00 18.99 26.61
N SER A 543 -2.77 18.01 27.48
CA SER A 543 -2.91 16.60 27.13
C SER A 543 -4.35 16.30 26.71
N ALA A 544 -5.35 16.84 27.42
CA ALA A 544 -6.76 16.67 27.06
C ALA A 544 -7.09 17.29 25.70
N ILE A 545 -6.59 18.49 25.37
CA ILE A 545 -6.81 19.08 24.04
C ILE A 545 -6.17 18.22 22.95
N LEU A 546 -4.93 17.78 23.14
CA LEU A 546 -4.24 16.95 22.16
C LEU A 546 -4.93 15.58 22.00
N ILE A 547 -5.37 14.97 23.10
CA ILE A 547 -6.11 13.70 23.08
C ILE A 547 -7.48 13.89 22.42
N LEU A 548 -8.22 14.97 22.73
CA LEU A 548 -9.52 15.25 22.11
C LEU A 548 -9.38 15.54 20.62
N ALA A 549 -8.35 16.28 20.20
CA ALA A 549 -8.04 16.52 18.80
C ALA A 549 -7.70 15.21 18.08
N ALA A 550 -6.81 14.39 18.66
CA ALA A 550 -6.45 13.09 18.11
C ALA A 550 -7.64 12.12 18.07
N ALA A 551 -8.48 12.10 19.11
CA ALA A 551 -9.67 11.28 19.19
C ALA A 551 -10.75 11.76 18.21
N GLY A 552 -10.91 13.07 18.01
CA GLY A 552 -11.81 13.66 17.03
C GLY A 552 -11.42 13.31 15.60
N ILE A 553 -10.14 13.50 15.25
CA ILE A 553 -9.58 13.06 13.97
C ILE A 553 -9.76 11.54 13.81
N GLY A 554 -9.36 10.77 14.82
CA GLY A 554 -9.48 9.32 14.83
C GLY A 554 -10.93 8.83 14.68
N TYR A 555 -11.90 9.50 15.30
CA TYR A 555 -13.32 9.19 15.20
C TYR A 555 -13.86 9.47 13.79
N VAL A 556 -13.52 10.63 13.22
CA VAL A 556 -13.88 10.96 11.83
C VAL A 556 -13.31 9.91 10.88
N TYR A 557 -12.00 9.63 10.97
CA TYR A 557 -11.36 8.61 10.14
C TYR A 557 -11.94 7.21 10.39
N HIS A 558 -12.25 6.83 11.63
CA HIS A 558 -12.87 5.55 11.94
C HIS A 558 -14.26 5.41 11.32
N ASN A 559 -15.08 6.46 11.36
CA ASN A 559 -16.41 6.43 10.76
C ASN A 559 -16.38 6.37 9.23
N TYR A 560 -15.42 7.04 8.60
CA TYR A 560 -15.29 7.00 7.14
C TYR A 560 -14.61 5.72 6.64
N TYR A 561 -13.57 5.24 7.33
CA TYR A 561 -12.65 4.23 6.80
C TYR A 561 -12.54 2.96 7.64
N ASN A 562 -13.14 2.91 8.83
CA ASN A 562 -12.97 1.82 9.80
C ASN A 562 -11.49 1.45 10.02
N VAL A 563 -10.73 2.43 10.51
CA VAL A 563 -9.30 2.31 10.82
C VAL A 563 -8.97 1.04 11.63
N LYS A 564 -9.89 0.57 12.48
CA LYS A 564 -9.70 -0.64 13.29
C LYS A 564 -9.50 -1.88 12.42
N GLU A 565 -10.35 -2.10 11.42
CA GLU A 565 -10.22 -3.26 10.52
C GLU A 565 -8.94 -3.19 9.70
N HIS A 566 -8.58 -2.00 9.22
CA HIS A 566 -7.32 -1.78 8.50
C HIS A 566 -6.08 -2.08 9.38
N LEU A 567 -6.08 -1.66 10.63
CA LEU A 567 -4.98 -1.95 11.57
C LEU A 567 -4.89 -3.44 11.91
N VAL A 568 -6.02 -4.12 12.10
CA VAL A 568 -6.05 -5.58 12.32
C VAL A 568 -5.53 -6.32 11.09
N TYR A 569 -5.94 -5.93 9.89
CA TYR A 569 -5.45 -6.50 8.64
C TYR A 569 -3.94 -6.32 8.47
N VAL A 570 -3.44 -5.10 8.69
CA VAL A 570 -2.00 -4.79 8.67
C VAL A 570 -1.23 -5.62 9.70
N TYR A 571 -1.77 -5.75 10.91
CA TYR A 571 -1.14 -6.55 11.96
C TYR A 571 -1.07 -8.02 11.57
N ASN A 572 -2.15 -8.60 11.06
CA ASN A 572 -2.17 -9.99 10.62
C ASN A 572 -1.24 -10.23 9.41
N LEU A 573 -1.15 -9.26 8.49
CA LEU A 573 -0.20 -9.29 7.38
C LEU A 573 1.24 -9.26 7.89
N TYR A 574 1.54 -8.41 8.88
CA TYR A 574 2.86 -8.33 9.50
C TYR A 574 3.25 -9.61 10.24
N GLU A 575 2.36 -10.16 11.07
CA GLU A 575 2.61 -11.41 11.82
C GLU A 575 2.83 -12.60 10.89
N MET A 576 2.14 -12.63 9.74
CA MET A 576 2.33 -13.68 8.73
C MET A 576 3.68 -13.59 8.01
N LEU A 577 4.28 -12.40 7.91
CA LEU A 577 5.57 -12.16 7.25
C LEU A 577 6.77 -12.37 8.19
N LYS A 578 6.51 -12.52 9.49
CA LYS A 578 7.52 -12.75 10.53
C LYS A 578 7.76 -14.25 10.71
#